data_AF-A0AAW9ILB0-F1
#
_entry.id   AF-A0AAW9ILB0-F1
#
_cell.length_a   1.000
_cell.length_b   1.000
_cell.length_c   1.000
_cell.angle_alpha   90.00
_cell.angle_beta   90.00
_cell.angle_gamma   90.00
#
_symmetry.space_group_name_H-M   'P 1'
#
loop_
_entity.id
_entity.type
_entity.pdbx_description
1 polymer ?
#
loop_
_entity_poly.entity_id
_entity_poly.type
_entity_poly.pdbx_seq_one_letter_code
_entity_poly.pdbx_strand_id
1 'polypeptide(L)'
;VVYGSYIGKDMDIPTAAISTAILDVISALLASFVIMPAVFAFGLDPMSGPPLLFITLPTIFKSMPAGQILSVLFFLSVIFAAVSSSINMLEGPVEALMSQTRLNRKKATTLIVGILFILSIPLNLNMDLFNGFSDLM
;
A
#
# COMPACT_ATOMS: atom_id res chain seq x y z
N VAL A 1 -0.33 -15.16 -7.30
CA VAL A 1 -0.59 -15.95 -8.53
C VAL A 1 0.28 -15.46 -9.68
N VAL A 2 0.16 -14.19 -10.07
CA VAL A 2 0.95 -13.55 -11.14
C VAL A 2 2.47 -13.64 -10.93
N TYR A 3 3.02 -13.20 -9.79
CA TYR A 3 4.46 -13.39 -9.53
C TYR A 3 4.89 -14.86 -9.49
N GLY A 4 3.98 -15.77 -9.10
CA GLY A 4 4.24 -17.20 -9.09
C GLY A 4 4.36 -17.80 -10.50
N SER A 5 3.74 -17.20 -11.52
CA SER A 5 3.90 -17.63 -12.92
C SER A 5 5.28 -17.26 -13.48
N TYR A 6 5.96 -16.29 -12.87
CA TYR A 6 7.30 -15.83 -13.24
C TYR A 6 8.46 -16.46 -12.43
N ILE A 7 8.17 -17.33 -11.46
CA ILE A 7 9.18 -17.96 -10.60
C ILE A 7 9.81 -19.20 -11.30
N GLY A 8 11.14 -19.32 -11.21
CA GLY A 8 11.88 -20.49 -11.72
C GLY A 8 11.55 -21.77 -10.95
N LYS A 9 11.61 -22.93 -11.63
CA LYS A 9 11.22 -24.24 -11.07
C LYS A 9 12.04 -24.71 -9.86
N ASP A 10 13.17 -24.07 -9.61
CA ASP A 10 14.12 -24.42 -8.54
C ASP A 10 13.86 -23.66 -7.23
N MET A 11 12.86 -22.76 -7.19
CA MET A 11 12.55 -21.99 -5.98
C MET A 11 11.55 -22.70 -5.07
N ASP A 12 11.86 -22.73 -3.78
CA ASP A 12 10.98 -23.26 -2.73
C ASP A 12 9.89 -22.23 -2.36
N ILE A 13 8.74 -22.35 -3.03
CA ILE A 13 7.59 -21.46 -2.86
C ILE A 13 7.02 -21.49 -1.42
N PRO A 14 6.79 -22.65 -0.78
CA PRO A 14 6.36 -22.72 0.61
C PRO A 14 7.26 -21.94 1.58
N THR A 15 8.59 -22.14 1.49
CA THR A 15 9.54 -21.48 2.39
C THR A 15 9.54 -19.97 2.20
N ALA A 16 9.52 -19.49 0.94
CA ALA A 16 9.44 -18.07 0.63
C ALA A 16 8.11 -17.43 1.11
N ALA A 17 6.99 -18.14 0.95
CA ALA A 17 5.67 -17.68 1.39
C ALA A 17 5.61 -17.55 2.93
N ILE A 18 6.11 -18.54 3.66
CA ILE A 18 6.14 -18.52 5.13
C ILE A 18 7.04 -17.38 5.62
N SER A 19 8.23 -17.23 5.05
CA SER A 19 9.15 -16.15 5.44
C SER A 19 8.53 -14.77 5.20
N THR A 20 7.86 -14.57 4.06
CA THR A 20 7.18 -13.31 3.73
C THR A 20 6.06 -13.02 4.72
N ALA A 21 5.23 -14.01 5.05
CA ALA A 21 4.13 -13.85 6.00
C ALA A 21 4.63 -13.51 7.41
N ILE A 22 5.69 -14.15 7.88
CA ILE A 22 6.28 -13.86 9.19
C ILE A 22 6.83 -12.43 9.24
N LEU A 23 7.57 -12.01 8.19
CA LEU A 23 8.14 -10.67 8.13
C LEU A 23 7.04 -9.58 8.07
N ASP A 24 5.94 -9.84 7.36
CA ASP A 24 4.79 -8.94 7.31
C ASP A 24 4.14 -8.76 8.69
N VAL A 25 3.88 -9.87 9.40
CA VAL A 25 3.30 -9.84 10.76
C VAL A 25 4.22 -9.12 11.75
N ILE A 26 5.53 -9.40 11.72
CA ILE A 26 6.50 -8.72 12.59
C ILE A 26 6.50 -7.22 12.30
N SER A 27 6.48 -6.83 11.02
CA SER A 27 6.46 -5.42 10.61
C SER A 27 5.18 -4.72 11.08
N ALA A 28 4.02 -5.38 10.95
CA ALA A 28 2.73 -4.86 11.42
C ALA A 28 2.69 -4.69 12.95
N LEU A 29 3.25 -5.65 13.70
CA LEU A 29 3.34 -5.57 15.17
C LEU A 29 4.26 -4.44 15.62
N LEU A 30 5.43 -4.30 15.00
CA LEU A 30 6.37 -3.20 15.29
C LEU A 30 5.73 -1.84 15.00
N ALA A 31 5.07 -1.71 13.85
CA ALA A 31 4.34 -0.48 13.50
C ALA A 31 3.26 -0.15 14.53
N SER A 32 2.48 -1.15 14.96
CA SER A 32 1.44 -0.97 15.97
C SER A 32 1.99 -0.54 17.33
N PHE A 33 3.11 -1.13 17.77
CA PHE A 33 3.79 -0.76 19.01
C PHE A 33 4.42 0.63 18.99
N VAL A 34 4.77 1.15 17.81
CA VAL A 34 5.27 2.53 17.66
C VAL A 34 4.10 3.52 17.62
N ILE A 35 3.05 3.21 16.85
CA ILE A 35 1.95 4.14 16.57
C ILE A 35 1.01 4.27 17.78
N MET A 36 0.53 3.17 18.37
CA MET A 36 -0.48 3.25 19.44
C MET A 36 -0.02 4.08 20.64
N PRO A 37 1.17 3.86 21.24
CA PRO A 37 1.62 4.67 22.37
C PRO A 37 1.76 6.15 22.02
N ALA A 38 2.20 6.46 20.80
CA ALA A 38 2.33 7.84 20.34
C ALA A 38 0.96 8.52 20.20
N VAL A 39 -0.04 7.84 19.64
CA VAL A 39 -1.40 8.36 19.52
C VAL A 39 -1.96 8.76 20.88
N PHE A 40 -1.81 7.91 21.90
CA PHE A 40 -2.24 8.22 23.26
C PHE A 40 -1.40 9.31 23.93
N ALA A 41 -0.08 9.33 23.73
CA ALA A 41 0.81 10.34 24.32
C ALA A 41 0.55 11.74 23.78
N PHE A 42 0.17 11.87 22.50
CA PHE A 42 -0.14 13.15 21.86
C PHE A 42 -1.64 13.51 21.83
N GLY A 43 -2.50 12.67 22.44
CA GLY A 43 -3.95 12.90 22.48
C GLY A 43 -4.63 12.90 21.11
N LEU A 44 -4.09 12.14 20.15
CA LEU A 44 -4.63 12.02 18.80
C LEU A 44 -5.75 10.97 18.77
N ASP A 45 -6.69 11.12 17.82
CA ASP A 45 -7.80 10.18 17.66
C ASP A 45 -7.33 8.89 16.92
N PRO A 46 -7.30 7.71 17.58
CA PRO A 46 -6.89 6.45 16.94
C PRO A 46 -7.83 6.01 15.81
N MET A 47 -9.05 6.53 15.75
CA MET A 47 -10.05 6.21 14.74
C MET A 47 -10.03 7.16 13.53
N SER A 48 -9.08 8.08 13.47
CA SER A 48 -8.94 9.03 12.36
C SER A 48 -8.53 8.40 11.01
N GLY A 49 -8.35 7.08 10.95
CA GLY A 49 -8.26 6.32 9.70
C GLY A 49 -6.94 6.52 8.93
N PRO A 50 -6.94 6.42 7.59
CA PRO A 50 -5.73 6.56 6.77
C PRO A 50 -4.92 7.85 6.98
N PRO A 51 -5.54 9.02 7.26
CA PRO A 51 -4.81 10.25 7.62
C PRO A 51 -3.94 10.14 8.89
N LEU A 52 -4.23 9.19 9.79
CA LEU A 52 -3.55 9.06 11.09
C LEU A 52 -2.03 8.94 10.94
N LEU A 53 -1.55 8.19 9.94
CA LEU A 53 -0.12 8.03 9.66
C LEU A 53 0.55 9.37 9.33
N PHE A 54 -0.13 10.21 8.54
CA PHE A 54 0.38 11.50 8.07
C PHE A 54 0.25 12.62 9.11
N ILE A 55 -0.47 12.41 10.21
CA ILE A 55 -0.59 13.36 11.32
C ILE A 55 0.30 12.93 12.49
N THR A 56 0.22 11.65 12.87
CA THR A 56 0.89 11.12 14.06
C THR A 56 2.40 11.06 13.86
N LEU A 57 2.88 10.51 12.74
CA LEU A 57 4.32 10.31 12.54
C LEU A 57 5.10 11.63 12.45
N PRO A 58 4.64 12.67 11.71
CA PRO A 58 5.31 13.97 11.75
C PRO A 58 5.33 14.60 13.15
N THR A 59 4.29 14.40 13.95
CA THR A 59 4.20 14.92 15.33
C THR A 59 5.21 14.23 16.25
N ILE A 60 5.39 12.92 16.11
CA ILE A 60 6.44 12.15 16.80
C ILE A 60 7.82 12.69 16.41
N PHE A 61 8.09 12.80 15.11
CA PHE A 61 9.40 13.25 14.63
C PHE A 61 9.73 14.68 15.06
N LYS A 62 8.75 15.60 15.12
CA LYS A 62 8.97 16.96 15.65
C LYS A 62 9.43 16.99 17.10
N SER A 63 9.02 16.00 17.89
CA SER A 63 9.39 15.89 19.31
C SER A 63 10.77 15.23 19.52
N MET A 64 11.39 14.71 18.46
CA MET A 64 12.69 14.05 18.50
C MET A 64 13.81 15.01 18.04
N PRO A 65 14.99 15.00 18.70
CA PRO A 65 16.15 15.70 18.17
C PRO A 65 16.53 15.13 16.79
N ALA A 66 16.76 16.01 15.81
CA ALA A 66 16.99 15.67 14.41
C ALA A 66 15.83 14.92 13.70
N GLY A 67 14.61 14.95 14.23
CA GLY A 67 13.50 14.20 13.64
C GLY A 67 13.05 14.68 12.26
N GLN A 68 13.40 15.90 11.83
CA GLN A 68 13.19 16.32 10.44
C GLN A 68 13.92 15.40 9.44
N ILE A 69 15.15 14.98 9.74
CA ILE A 69 15.92 14.06 8.88
C ILE A 69 15.24 12.69 8.85
N LEU A 70 14.82 12.18 10.02
CA LEU A 70 14.11 10.91 10.14
C LEU A 70 12.76 10.93 9.39
N SER A 71 12.03 12.05 9.45
CA SER A 71 10.76 12.19 8.74
C SER A 71 10.93 12.08 7.22
N VAL A 72 11.96 12.73 6.66
CA VAL A 72 12.26 12.66 5.23
C VAL A 72 12.62 11.23 4.83
N LEU A 73 13.50 10.58 5.58
CA LEU A 73 13.95 9.21 5.27
C LEU A 73 12.82 8.19 5.40
N PHE A 74 11.94 8.37 6.40
CA PHE A 74 10.76 7.55 6.59
C PHE A 74 9.77 7.70 5.43
N PHE A 75 9.35 8.92 5.09
CA PHE A 75 8.39 9.13 4.00
C PHE A 75 8.96 8.73 2.64
N LEU A 76 10.26 8.92 2.42
CA LEU A 76 10.94 8.41 1.23
C LEU A 76 10.84 6.88 1.16
N SER A 77 11.05 6.18 2.27
CA SER A 77 10.91 4.72 2.35
C SER A 77 9.47 4.28 2.09
N VAL A 78 8.48 5.01 2.63
CA VAL A 78 7.05 4.75 2.39
C VAL A 78 6.71 4.92 0.90
N ILE A 79 7.27 5.91 0.21
CA ILE A 79 7.07 6.08 -1.24
C ILE A 79 7.61 4.87 -2.00
N PHE A 80 8.83 4.42 -1.71
CA PHE A 80 9.38 3.23 -2.37
C PHE A 80 8.56 1.97 -2.10
N ALA A 81 8.11 1.77 -0.85
CA ALA A 81 7.23 0.66 -0.48
C ALA A 81 5.89 0.73 -1.23
N ALA A 82 5.27 1.91 -1.28
CA ALA A 82 4.01 2.13 -1.99
C ALA A 82 4.14 1.88 -3.50
N VAL A 83 5.23 2.34 -4.13
CA VAL A 83 5.50 2.10 -5.56
C VAL A 83 5.67 0.61 -5.83
N SER A 84 6.47 -0.10 -5.02
CA SER A 84 6.67 -1.54 -5.15
C SER A 84 5.34 -2.31 -5.06
N SER A 85 4.52 -2.01 -4.05
CA SER A 85 3.20 -2.62 -3.88
C SER A 85 2.24 -2.28 -5.01
N SER A 86 2.27 -1.04 -5.51
CA SER A 86 1.43 -0.60 -6.63
C SER A 86 1.76 -1.34 -7.93
N ILE A 87 3.05 -1.55 -8.20
CA ILE A 87 3.49 -2.34 -9.36
C ILE A 87 2.94 -3.77 -9.26
N ASN A 88 3.05 -4.39 -8.08
CA ASN A 88 2.52 -5.74 -7.86
C ASN A 88 1.01 -5.81 -8.07
N MET A 89 0.27 -4.84 -7.54
CA MET A 89 -1.18 -4.78 -7.67
C MET A 89 -1.65 -4.57 -9.12
N LEU A 90 -0.87 -3.84 -9.93
CA LEU A 90 -1.16 -3.60 -11.36
C LEU A 90 -0.87 -4.81 -12.25
N GLU A 91 0.12 -5.64 -11.91
CA GLU A 91 0.51 -6.77 -12.76
C GLU A 91 -0.63 -7.79 -12.92
N GLY A 92 -1.43 -8.00 -11.87
CA GLY A 92 -2.64 -8.84 -11.88
C GLY A 92 -3.64 -8.54 -13.00
N PRO A 93 -4.26 -7.35 -13.00
CA PRO A 93 -5.20 -6.96 -14.05
C PRO A 93 -4.53 -6.84 -15.42
N VAL A 94 -3.25 -6.46 -15.50
CA VAL A 94 -2.52 -6.37 -16.78
C VAL A 94 -2.35 -7.74 -17.43
N GLU A 95 -1.93 -8.76 -16.67
CA GLU A 95 -1.79 -10.13 -17.17
C GLU A 95 -3.15 -10.73 -17.55
N ALA A 96 -4.20 -10.46 -16.75
CA ALA A 96 -5.57 -10.88 -17.05
C ALA A 96 -6.10 -10.27 -18.36
N LEU A 97 -5.79 -8.99 -18.63
CA LEU A 97 -6.18 -8.33 -19.87
C LEU A 97 -5.36 -8.82 -21.07
N MET A 98 -4.06 -9.03 -20.90
CA MET A 98 -3.17 -9.53 -21.96
C MET A 98 -3.47 -10.99 -22.36
N SER A 99 -3.93 -11.81 -21.43
CA SER A 99 -4.31 -13.21 -21.73
C SER A 99 -5.62 -13.30 -22.50
N GLN A 100 -6.59 -12.42 -22.21
CA GLN A 100 -7.90 -12.40 -22.87
C GLN A 100 -7.92 -11.59 -24.17
N THR A 101 -7.13 -10.52 -24.24
CA THR A 101 -6.99 -9.66 -25.42
C THR A 101 -5.53 -9.70 -25.82
N ARG A 102 -5.20 -10.09 -27.07
CA ARG A 102 -3.80 -10.20 -27.57
C ARG A 102 -3.05 -8.84 -27.67
N LEU A 103 -3.33 -7.91 -26.76
CA LEU A 103 -2.75 -6.59 -26.67
C LEU A 103 -1.32 -6.67 -26.17
N ASN A 104 -0.49 -5.75 -26.67
CA ASN A 104 0.88 -5.59 -26.20
C ASN A 104 0.89 -4.98 -24.79
N ARG A 105 1.86 -5.36 -23.95
CA ARG A 105 1.96 -4.97 -22.53
C ARG A 105 1.79 -3.47 -22.30
N LYS A 106 2.46 -2.64 -23.10
CA LYS A 106 2.34 -1.17 -23.01
C LYS A 106 0.91 -0.66 -23.19
N LYS A 107 0.16 -1.25 -24.13
CA LYS A 107 -1.24 -0.86 -24.40
C LYS A 107 -2.16 -1.33 -23.27
N ALA A 108 -1.99 -2.57 -22.79
CA ALA A 108 -2.75 -3.11 -21.68
C ALA A 108 -2.54 -2.29 -20.39
N THR A 109 -1.29 -1.99 -20.03
CA THR A 109 -0.97 -1.15 -18.87
C THR A 109 -1.56 0.25 -18.99
N THR A 110 -1.40 0.92 -20.14
CA THR A 110 -1.94 2.28 -20.33
C THR A 110 -3.46 2.32 -20.20
N LEU A 111 -4.15 1.30 -20.75
CA LEU A 111 -5.60 1.21 -20.67
C LEU A 111 -6.08 0.99 -19.23
N ILE A 112 -5.46 0.06 -18.49
CA ILE A 112 -5.80 -0.21 -17.09
C ILE A 112 -5.53 0.99 -16.20
N VAL A 113 -4.35 1.63 -16.35
CA VAL A 113 -4.02 2.84 -15.60
C VAL A 113 -5.00 3.98 -15.92
N GLY A 114 -5.39 4.13 -17.19
CA GLY A 114 -6.40 5.13 -17.59
C GLY A 114 -7.76 4.88 -16.95
N ILE A 115 -8.22 3.63 -16.93
CA ILE A 115 -9.49 3.25 -16.28
C ILE A 115 -9.42 3.49 -14.77
N LEU A 116 -8.34 3.04 -14.12
CA LEU A 116 -8.13 3.24 -12.69
C LEU A 116 -8.07 4.72 -12.32
N PHE A 117 -7.44 5.54 -13.15
CA PHE A 117 -7.38 6.99 -12.94
C PHE A 117 -8.77 7.63 -12.99
N ILE A 118 -9.59 7.29 -13.99
CA ILE A 118 -10.97 7.79 -14.10
C ILE A 118 -11.82 7.34 -12.91
N LEU A 119 -11.70 6.08 -12.49
CA LEU A 119 -12.41 5.55 -11.32
C LEU A 119 -11.94 6.19 -10.00
N SER A 120 -10.67 6.57 -9.91
CA SER A 120 -10.09 7.16 -8.70
C SER A 120 -10.52 8.61 -8.46
N ILE A 121 -10.90 9.36 -9.50
CA ILE A 121 -11.36 10.76 -9.39
C ILE A 121 -12.59 10.90 -8.47
N PRO A 122 -13.72 10.19 -8.69
CA PRO A 122 -14.89 10.32 -7.80
C PRO A 122 -14.60 9.81 -6.38
N LEU A 123 -13.78 8.77 -6.23
CA LEU A 123 -13.32 8.23 -4.94
C LEU A 123 -12.57 9.27 -4.09
N ASN A 124 -11.72 10.09 -4.73
CA ASN A 124 -10.92 11.10 -4.04
C ASN A 124 -11.70 12.38 -3.72
N LEU A 125 -12.77 12.66 -4.48
CA LEU A 125 -13.59 13.85 -4.28
C LEU A 125 -14.69 13.65 -3.23
N ASN A 126 -15.21 12.42 -3.10
CA ASN A 126 -16.32 12.13 -2.20
C ASN A 126 -16.23 10.71 -1.65
N MET A 127 -15.69 10.57 -0.43
CA MET A 127 -15.65 9.29 0.28
C MET A 127 -17.04 8.75 0.64
N ASP A 128 -18.07 9.59 0.71
CA ASP A 128 -19.44 9.14 1.03
C ASP A 128 -20.06 8.32 -0.13
N LEU A 129 -19.65 8.57 -1.38
CA LEU A 129 -20.05 7.74 -2.53
C LEU A 129 -19.45 6.32 -2.45
N PHE A 130 -18.26 6.18 -1.89
CA PHE A 130 -17.63 4.87 -1.67
C PHE A 130 -18.31 4.13 -0.52
N ASN A 131 -18.61 4.82 0.58
CA ASN A 131 -19.38 4.23 1.69
C ASN A 131 -20.75 3.72 1.21
N GLY A 132 -21.45 4.48 0.35
CA GLY A 132 -22.71 4.03 -0.24
C GLY A 132 -22.61 2.81 -1.17
N PHE A 133 -21.47 2.60 -1.85
CA PHE A 133 -21.23 1.39 -2.64
C PHE A 133 -20.79 0.21 -1.77
N SER A 134 -20.01 0.48 -0.71
CA SER A 134 -19.56 -0.51 0.27
C SER A 134 -20.70 -1.02 1.16
N ASP A 135 -21.68 -0.19 1.51
CA ASP A 135 -22.86 -0.58 2.30
C ASP A 135 -23.89 -1.38 1.50
N LEU A 136 -23.76 -1.43 0.17
CA LEU A 136 -24.65 -2.17 -0.74
C LEU A 136 -24.19 -3.62 -0.98
N MET A 137 -22.97 -3.98 -0.54
CA MET A 137 -22.35 -5.30 -0.67
C MET A 137 -22.20 -5.98 0.69
#